data_AF-A0A7Y6PSZ5-F1
#
_entry.id   AF-A0A7Y6PSZ5-F1
#
_cell.length_a   1.000
_cell.length_b   1.000
_cell.length_c   1.000
_cell.angle_alpha   90.00
_cell.angle_beta   90.00
_cell.angle_gamma   90.00
#
_symmetry.space_group_name_H-M   'P 1'
#
loop_
_entity.id
_entity.type
_entity.pdbx_description
1 polymer ?
#
loop_
_entity_poly.entity_id
_entity_poly.type
_entity_poly.pdbx_seq_one_letter_code
_entity_poly.pdbx_strand_id
1 'polypeptide(L)'
;MLKTLRLALFTLPTLPFVMGAQGDGCAAGSASPAPDVRGTWNIAYDDTIGIEVKIGGAVYNAELGAAGGSFTINHEGKPYTFDLDCGRPDVVCPSEAWPDRVVIEQRDSMKQHQMVVNLPQQACMGALMKPAPGTCGIGTSNPNCDLVCDGGVTVKTTEHFGVIGEAGETFRLYLGGGIVTNGINCAMLGYSVADAQLDNVGDKGVDWEATGMSAGLVTIGYSGACLFAGQVDGTNQAVLVGAELKFTTGFTGEKQ
;
A
#
# COMPACT_ATOMS: atom_id res chain seq x y z
N MET A 1 -6.04 -37.78 37.41
CA MET A 1 -6.62 -37.00 36.29
C MET A 1 -6.18 -35.55 36.45
N LEU A 2 -5.12 -35.13 35.74
CA LEU A 2 -4.67 -33.75 35.70
C LEU A 2 -4.86 -33.27 34.26
N LYS A 3 -5.76 -32.29 34.04
CA LYS A 3 -5.99 -31.67 32.72
C LYS A 3 -4.94 -30.59 32.51
N THR A 4 -4.05 -30.82 31.56
CA THR A 4 -3.02 -29.86 31.14
C THR A 4 -3.69 -28.74 30.32
N LEU A 5 -3.70 -27.53 30.88
CA LEU A 5 -4.12 -26.30 30.21
C LEU A 5 -3.06 -25.94 29.15
N ARG A 6 -3.37 -26.09 27.86
CA ARG A 6 -2.50 -25.61 26.78
C ARG A 6 -2.67 -24.09 26.66
N LEU A 7 -1.64 -23.37 27.08
CA LEU A 7 -1.47 -21.94 26.83
C LEU A 7 -1.24 -21.76 25.32
N ALA A 8 -2.23 -21.23 24.60
CA ALA A 8 -2.04 -20.81 23.21
C ALA A 8 -1.17 -19.55 23.22
N LEU A 9 0.07 -19.69 22.74
CA LEU A 9 0.94 -18.56 22.44
C LEU A 9 0.25 -17.72 21.36
N PHE A 10 -0.25 -16.55 21.74
CA PHE A 10 -0.49 -15.45 20.82
C PHE A 10 0.88 -14.99 20.31
N THR A 11 1.29 -15.47 19.15
CA THR A 11 2.36 -14.84 18.39
C THR A 11 1.81 -13.52 17.86
N LEU A 12 2.13 -12.41 18.54
CA LEU A 12 2.01 -11.08 17.94
C LEU A 12 2.77 -11.10 16.60
N PRO A 13 2.20 -10.62 15.48
CA PRO A 13 3.00 -10.27 14.32
C PRO A 13 3.84 -9.06 14.71
N THR A 14 5.03 -9.34 15.24
CA THR A 14 6.03 -8.33 15.52
C THR A 14 6.55 -7.78 14.19
N LEU A 15 6.20 -6.51 13.96
CA LEU A 15 7.02 -5.47 13.35
C LEU A 15 7.15 -5.48 11.81
N PRO A 16 6.45 -4.56 11.11
CA PRO A 16 6.84 -4.13 9.75
C PRO A 16 8.20 -3.42 9.70
N PHE A 17 8.89 -3.24 10.84
CA PHE A 17 10.19 -2.57 10.95
C PHE A 17 11.41 -3.46 10.67
N VAL A 18 11.23 -4.73 10.29
CA VAL A 18 12.34 -5.64 9.92
C VAL A 18 12.46 -5.86 8.40
N MET A 19 11.64 -5.17 7.59
CA MET A 19 11.65 -5.36 6.15
C MET A 19 12.65 -4.41 5.49
N GLY A 20 13.84 -4.93 5.20
CA GLY A 20 14.74 -4.39 4.18
C GLY A 20 14.08 -4.31 2.81
N ALA A 21 14.68 -3.57 1.88
CA ALA A 21 14.32 -3.63 0.46
C ALA A 21 14.36 -5.09 0.00
N GLN A 22 13.22 -5.65 -0.38
CA GLN A 22 13.06 -7.02 -0.90
C GLN A 22 13.87 -8.13 -0.16
N GLY A 23 14.04 -8.02 1.17
CA GLY A 23 14.75 -9.03 1.97
C GLY A 23 16.22 -8.74 2.27
N ASP A 24 16.75 -7.59 1.84
CA ASP A 24 18.16 -7.20 1.97
C ASP A 24 18.54 -6.62 3.37
N GLY A 25 17.79 -6.96 4.41
CA GLY A 25 18.01 -6.54 5.80
C GLY A 25 17.75 -5.04 6.09
N CYS A 26 17.83 -4.63 7.36
CA CYS A 26 17.61 -3.23 7.77
C CYS A 26 18.79 -2.31 7.41
N ALA A 27 18.92 -1.94 6.14
CA ALA A 27 19.99 -1.06 5.64
C ALA A 27 19.83 0.42 6.05
N ALA A 28 18.70 0.82 6.63
CA ALA A 28 18.44 2.21 7.06
C ALA A 28 19.53 2.76 8.00
N GLY A 29 20.13 1.90 8.82
CA GLY A 29 21.21 2.24 9.74
C GLY A 29 22.61 2.04 9.18
N SER A 30 22.74 1.55 7.95
CA SER A 30 24.03 1.19 7.35
C SER A 30 24.87 2.40 7.00
N ALA A 31 26.19 2.25 7.11
CA ALA A 31 27.18 3.22 6.67
C ALA A 31 27.98 2.74 5.45
N SER A 32 27.58 1.59 4.88
CA SER A 32 28.12 1.16 3.59
C SER A 32 27.69 2.16 2.49
N PRO A 33 28.46 2.25 1.40
CA PRO A 33 28.04 3.05 0.26
C PRO A 33 26.75 2.51 -0.34
N ALA A 34 25.90 3.41 -0.84
CA ALA A 34 24.71 3.13 -1.65
C ALA A 34 24.76 3.97 -2.94
N PRO A 35 24.06 3.59 -4.02
CA PRO A 35 24.01 4.42 -5.21
C PRO A 35 23.35 5.77 -4.92
N ASP A 36 23.78 6.80 -5.64
CA ASP A 36 23.13 8.11 -5.64
C ASP A 36 21.80 8.03 -6.40
N VAL A 37 20.69 8.18 -5.67
CA VAL A 37 19.32 8.20 -6.23
C VAL A 37 18.74 9.61 -6.28
N ARG A 38 19.49 10.63 -5.84
CA ARG A 38 18.97 12.01 -5.72
C ARG A 38 18.58 12.58 -7.07
N GLY A 39 17.43 13.21 -7.14
CA GLY A 39 17.00 13.90 -8.35
C GLY A 39 15.51 13.80 -8.59
N THR A 40 15.11 14.24 -9.78
CA THR A 40 13.74 14.10 -10.26
C THR A 40 13.64 12.85 -11.12
N TRP A 41 12.62 12.05 -10.88
CA TRP A 41 12.36 10.81 -11.60
C TRP A 41 11.02 10.88 -12.30
N ASN A 42 11.00 10.40 -13.56
CA ASN A 42 9.77 10.12 -14.29
C ASN A 42 9.40 8.67 -14.06
N ILE A 43 8.15 8.40 -13.69
CA ILE A 43 7.62 7.08 -13.43
C ILE A 43 6.60 6.74 -14.52
N ALA A 44 6.79 5.61 -15.18
CA ALA A 44 5.85 5.06 -16.15
C ALA A 44 5.19 3.80 -15.57
N TYR A 45 3.86 3.77 -15.58
CA TYR A 45 3.08 2.66 -15.04
C TYR A 45 2.69 1.67 -16.14
N ASP A 46 2.52 0.42 -15.73
CA ASP A 46 1.77 -0.55 -16.50
C ASP A 46 0.30 -0.12 -16.62
N ASP A 47 -0.38 -0.58 -17.67
CA ASP A 47 -1.79 -0.29 -17.92
C ASP A 47 -2.74 -1.27 -17.19
N THR A 48 -2.20 -2.08 -16.27
CA THR A 48 -2.91 -3.11 -15.53
C THR A 48 -2.74 -2.97 -14.02
N ILE A 49 -3.76 -3.42 -13.30
CA ILE A 49 -3.78 -3.57 -11.85
C ILE A 49 -4.01 -5.05 -11.55
N GLY A 50 -2.97 -5.71 -11.07
CA GLY A 50 -3.05 -7.06 -10.53
C GLY A 50 -3.76 -7.05 -9.18
N ILE A 51 -4.59 -8.07 -8.95
CA ILE A 51 -5.39 -8.22 -7.74
C ILE A 51 -5.20 -9.60 -7.18
N GLU A 52 -4.90 -9.68 -5.89
CA GLU A 52 -4.80 -10.92 -5.13
C GLU A 52 -5.76 -10.84 -3.95
N VAL A 53 -6.68 -11.80 -3.84
CA VAL A 53 -7.58 -11.96 -2.71
C VAL A 53 -7.26 -13.26 -1.99
N LYS A 54 -6.97 -13.19 -0.68
CA LYS A 54 -6.80 -14.37 0.16
C LYS A 54 -7.98 -14.53 1.10
N ILE A 55 -8.58 -15.72 1.13
CA ILE A 55 -9.71 -16.06 2.01
C ILE A 55 -9.55 -17.50 2.50
N GLY A 56 -9.45 -17.71 3.81
CA GLY A 56 -9.39 -19.06 4.40
C GLY A 56 -8.26 -19.94 3.86
N GLY A 57 -7.14 -19.34 3.41
CA GLY A 57 -6.02 -20.04 2.79
C GLY A 57 -6.15 -20.25 1.27
N ALA A 58 -7.32 -19.98 0.67
CA ALA A 58 -7.46 -19.90 -0.78
C ALA A 58 -6.91 -18.56 -1.30
N VAL A 59 -6.32 -18.58 -2.49
CA VAL A 59 -5.80 -17.39 -3.18
C VAL A 59 -6.51 -17.26 -4.53
N TYR A 60 -7.05 -16.08 -4.79
CA TYR A 60 -7.72 -15.72 -6.03
C TYR A 60 -6.95 -14.58 -6.68
N ASN A 61 -6.72 -14.68 -7.98
CA ASN A 61 -6.07 -13.62 -8.74
C ASN A 61 -7.00 -13.09 -9.82
N ALA A 62 -6.96 -11.78 -10.04
CA ALA A 62 -7.65 -11.09 -11.13
C ALA A 62 -6.76 -9.95 -11.64
N GLU A 63 -7.10 -9.42 -12.81
CA GLU A 63 -6.47 -8.24 -13.38
C GLU A 63 -7.56 -7.27 -13.83
N LEU A 64 -7.35 -5.99 -13.57
CA LEU A 64 -8.16 -4.88 -14.06
C LEU A 64 -7.29 -3.96 -14.92
N GLY A 65 -7.93 -3.14 -15.76
CA GLY A 65 -7.22 -2.04 -16.43
C GLY A 65 -6.87 -0.92 -15.45
N ALA A 66 -6.03 0.03 -15.88
CA ALA A 66 -5.58 1.17 -15.07
C ALA A 66 -6.71 2.04 -14.50
N ALA A 67 -7.89 2.07 -15.13
CA ALA A 67 -9.07 2.78 -14.61
C ALA A 67 -9.78 2.04 -13.47
N GLY A 68 -9.36 0.80 -13.16
CA GLY A 68 -10.09 -0.13 -12.31
C GLY A 68 -11.16 -0.90 -13.08
N GLY A 69 -12.19 -1.32 -12.36
CA GLY A 69 -13.28 -2.18 -12.83
C GLY A 69 -13.81 -3.08 -11.72
N SER A 70 -14.59 -4.07 -12.13
CA SER A 70 -15.25 -5.02 -11.24
C SER A 70 -14.74 -6.42 -11.48
N PHE A 71 -14.55 -7.20 -10.42
CA PHE A 71 -14.31 -8.64 -10.54
C PHE A 71 -15.05 -9.43 -9.47
N THR A 72 -15.39 -10.68 -9.80
CA THR A 72 -16.10 -11.59 -8.90
C THR A 72 -15.27 -12.84 -8.65
N ILE A 73 -15.09 -13.19 -7.38
CA ILE A 73 -14.51 -14.47 -6.96
C ILE A 73 -15.62 -15.36 -6.41
N ASN A 74 -15.43 -16.68 -6.51
CA ASN A 74 -16.34 -17.65 -5.91
C ASN A 74 -15.60 -18.41 -4.80
N HIS A 75 -16.05 -18.24 -3.56
CA HIS A 75 -15.50 -18.90 -2.39
C HIS A 75 -16.59 -19.69 -1.68
N GLU A 76 -16.38 -21.02 -1.56
CA GLU A 76 -17.36 -21.96 -0.97
C GLU A 76 -18.76 -21.88 -1.59
N GLY A 77 -18.83 -21.67 -2.91
CA GLY A 77 -20.08 -21.57 -3.65
C GLY A 77 -20.80 -20.23 -3.50
N LYS A 78 -20.21 -19.26 -2.80
CA LYS A 78 -20.71 -17.89 -2.66
C LYS A 78 -19.90 -16.91 -3.52
N PRO A 79 -20.54 -16.11 -4.39
CA PRO A 79 -19.85 -15.07 -5.13
C PRO A 79 -19.57 -13.85 -4.26
N TYR A 80 -18.36 -13.31 -4.34
CA TYR A 80 -17.96 -12.03 -3.74
C TYR A 80 -17.47 -11.12 -4.85
N THR A 81 -18.06 -9.93 -4.96
CA THR A 81 -17.71 -8.95 -6.00
C THR A 81 -17.00 -7.77 -5.38
N PHE A 82 -15.98 -7.29 -6.08
CA PHE A 82 -15.18 -6.12 -5.72
C PHE A 82 -15.20 -5.14 -6.87
N ASP A 83 -15.39 -3.87 -6.51
CA ASP A 83 -15.36 -2.75 -7.44
C ASP A 83 -14.22 -1.82 -7.04
N LEU A 84 -13.27 -1.62 -7.95
CA LEU A 84 -12.24 -0.59 -7.85
C LEU A 84 -12.54 0.47 -8.90
N ASP A 85 -12.78 1.71 -8.48
CA ASP A 85 -13.01 2.83 -9.40
C ASP A 85 -11.96 3.91 -9.17
N CYS A 86 -10.94 3.94 -10.03
CA CYS A 86 -9.87 4.94 -9.96
C CYS A 86 -10.29 6.32 -10.46
N GLY A 87 -11.50 6.49 -10.99
CA GLY A 87 -12.05 7.80 -11.35
C GLY A 87 -12.65 8.55 -10.17
N ARG A 88 -12.79 7.88 -9.01
CA ARG A 88 -13.39 8.46 -7.81
C ARG A 88 -12.38 9.23 -6.99
N PRO A 89 -12.66 10.49 -6.61
CA PRO A 89 -11.72 11.32 -5.85
C PRO A 89 -11.49 10.82 -4.40
N ASP A 90 -12.34 9.91 -3.91
CA ASP A 90 -12.24 9.30 -2.58
C ASP A 90 -11.55 7.92 -2.58
N VAL A 91 -11.11 7.43 -3.74
CA VAL A 91 -10.32 6.20 -3.89
C VAL A 91 -8.89 6.62 -4.23
N VAL A 92 -7.91 6.03 -3.53
CA VAL A 92 -6.49 6.21 -3.88
C VAL A 92 -6.04 4.99 -4.67
N CYS A 93 -5.76 5.19 -5.97
CA CYS A 93 -5.22 4.14 -6.81
C CYS A 93 -3.68 4.06 -6.73
N PRO A 94 -3.07 2.92 -7.10
CA PRO A 94 -1.62 2.74 -6.98
C PRO A 94 -0.78 3.86 -7.64
N SER A 95 -1.20 4.36 -8.80
CA SER A 95 -0.56 5.48 -9.50
C SER A 95 -0.79 6.86 -8.88
N GLU A 96 -1.66 6.96 -7.87
CA GLU A 96 -1.84 8.18 -7.08
C GLU A 96 -1.03 8.12 -5.79
N ALA A 97 -0.81 6.91 -5.24
CA ALA A 97 0.03 6.69 -4.07
C ALA A 97 1.52 6.88 -4.37
N TRP A 98 1.95 6.54 -5.59
CA TRP A 98 3.27 6.84 -6.15
C TRP A 98 3.01 7.66 -7.42
N PRO A 99 3.39 8.95 -7.49
CA PRO A 99 3.10 9.78 -8.66
C PRO A 99 4.00 9.46 -9.87
N ASP A 100 3.55 9.89 -11.06
CA ASP A 100 4.31 9.83 -12.33
C ASP A 100 5.59 10.69 -12.32
N ARG A 101 5.74 11.56 -11.32
CA ARG A 101 6.91 12.37 -11.08
C ARG A 101 7.22 12.48 -9.60
N VAL A 102 8.42 12.04 -9.22
CA VAL A 102 8.86 12.06 -7.82
C VAL A 102 10.22 12.73 -7.68
N VAL A 103 10.43 13.39 -6.53
CA VAL A 103 11.72 13.97 -6.17
C VAL A 103 12.29 13.18 -5.02
N ILE A 104 13.45 12.59 -5.25
CA ILE A 104 14.14 11.73 -4.30
C ILE A 104 15.33 12.48 -3.69
N GLU A 105 15.47 12.39 -2.38
CA GLU A 105 16.57 12.96 -1.61
C GLU A 105 17.33 11.88 -0.81
N GLN A 106 18.65 12.06 -0.71
CA GLN A 106 19.53 11.38 0.23
C GLN A 106 20.26 12.46 1.01
N ARG A 107 19.88 12.62 2.29
CA ARG A 107 20.25 13.80 3.09
C ARG A 107 21.53 13.58 3.89
N ASP A 108 21.75 12.38 4.38
CA ASP A 108 22.90 12.05 5.23
C ASP A 108 23.93 11.25 4.43
N SER A 109 25.09 11.86 4.21
CA SER A 109 26.21 11.24 3.48
C SER A 109 26.79 10.02 4.19
N MET A 110 26.54 9.85 5.50
CA MET A 110 26.93 8.69 6.29
C MET A 110 25.85 7.60 6.33
N LYS A 111 24.66 7.88 5.78
CA LYS A 111 23.50 6.98 5.71
C LYS A 111 22.89 6.99 4.31
N GLN A 112 23.70 6.67 3.31
CA GLN A 112 23.33 6.73 1.90
C GLN A 112 22.16 5.79 1.54
N HIS A 113 21.90 4.75 2.33
CA HIS A 113 20.74 3.89 2.15
C HIS A 113 19.39 4.54 2.48
N GLN A 114 19.38 5.71 3.11
CA GLN A 114 18.16 6.43 3.45
C GLN A 114 17.67 7.26 2.28
N MET A 115 16.43 6.96 1.86
CA MET A 115 15.75 7.65 0.80
C MET A 115 14.59 8.45 1.39
N VAL A 116 14.45 9.71 1.00
CA VAL A 116 13.30 10.55 1.36
C VAL A 116 12.62 11.01 0.09
N VAL A 117 11.30 10.85 0.04
CA VAL A 117 10.48 11.27 -1.09
C VAL A 117 9.35 12.16 -0.61
N ASN A 118 9.17 13.28 -1.29
CA ASN A 118 8.08 14.21 -1.01
C ASN A 118 6.86 13.83 -1.84
N LEU A 119 5.79 13.37 -1.19
CA LEU A 119 4.57 12.95 -1.86
C LEU A 119 3.38 13.86 -1.51
N PRO A 120 2.45 14.08 -2.44
CA PRO A 120 1.19 14.75 -2.14
C PRO A 120 0.29 13.83 -1.31
N GLN A 121 -0.09 14.27 -0.12
CA GLN A 121 -1.08 13.60 0.72
C GLN A 121 -2.33 14.47 0.85
N GLN A 122 -3.49 13.87 0.57
CA GLN A 122 -4.77 14.51 0.79
C GLN A 122 -5.09 14.54 2.29
N ALA A 123 -5.50 15.69 2.79
CA ALA A 123 -5.89 15.91 4.17
C ALA A 123 -7.21 16.71 4.23
N CYS A 124 -8.14 16.21 5.03
CA CYS A 124 -9.35 16.95 5.38
C CYS A 124 -8.99 18.17 6.24
N MET A 125 -9.41 19.36 5.85
CA MET A 125 -9.24 20.58 6.67
C MET A 125 -10.28 20.70 7.79
N GLY A 126 -11.37 19.94 7.68
CA GLY A 126 -12.53 20.00 8.55
C GLY A 126 -12.56 18.92 9.62
N ALA A 127 -13.59 18.97 10.47
CA ALA A 127 -13.88 17.82 11.32
C ALA A 127 -14.48 16.70 10.46
N LEU A 128 -14.18 15.46 10.82
CA LEU A 128 -14.92 14.33 10.28
C LEU A 128 -16.35 14.40 10.86
N MET A 129 -17.34 14.62 10.01
CA MET A 129 -18.74 14.79 10.39
C MET A 129 -19.60 13.65 9.86
N LYS A 130 -20.78 13.47 10.44
CA LYS A 130 -21.77 12.55 9.86
C LYS A 130 -22.23 13.08 8.49
N PRO A 131 -22.35 12.21 7.47
CA PRO A 131 -22.85 12.60 6.17
C PRO A 131 -24.27 13.18 6.28
N ALA A 132 -24.60 14.08 5.34
CA ALA A 132 -25.90 14.72 5.32
C ALA A 132 -27.03 13.69 5.13
N PRO A 133 -28.25 13.96 5.65
CA PRO A 133 -29.38 13.05 5.46
C PRO A 133 -29.62 12.77 3.98
N GLY A 134 -29.69 11.48 3.61
CA GLY A 134 -29.89 11.05 2.22
C GLY A 134 -28.62 10.99 1.36
N THR A 135 -27.46 11.42 1.87
CA THR A 135 -26.16 11.26 1.17
C THR A 135 -25.39 10.02 1.63
N CYS A 136 -26.02 9.18 2.45
CA CYS A 136 -25.47 7.92 2.92
C CYS A 136 -26.58 6.87 3.07
N GLY A 137 -26.20 5.59 3.11
CA GLY A 137 -27.11 4.46 3.19
C GLY A 137 -27.08 3.58 1.93
N ILE A 138 -27.77 2.44 1.99
CA ILE A 138 -27.78 1.42 0.93
C ILE A 138 -28.08 2.07 -0.44
N GLY A 139 -27.21 1.84 -1.42
CA GLY A 139 -27.32 2.41 -2.76
C GLY A 139 -26.65 3.77 -2.97
N THR A 140 -25.95 4.30 -1.96
CA THR A 140 -25.09 5.50 -2.08
C THR A 140 -23.61 5.12 -2.14
N SER A 141 -22.75 6.10 -2.45
CA SER A 141 -21.29 5.98 -2.38
C SER A 141 -20.74 5.83 -0.95
N ASN A 142 -21.56 6.12 0.07
CA ASN A 142 -21.27 5.94 1.49
C ASN A 142 -22.38 5.09 2.15
N PRO A 143 -22.44 3.77 1.86
CA PRO A 143 -23.55 2.93 2.31
C PRO A 143 -23.59 2.72 3.82
N ASN A 144 -22.47 2.90 4.51
CA ASN A 144 -22.34 2.71 5.96
C ASN A 144 -22.48 3.99 6.77
N CYS A 145 -22.71 5.14 6.10
CA CYS A 145 -22.76 6.44 6.73
C CYS A 145 -21.50 6.79 7.52
N ASP A 146 -20.34 6.42 6.98
CA ASP A 146 -19.01 6.77 7.47
C ASP A 146 -18.84 8.28 7.56
N LEU A 147 -18.03 8.72 8.53
CA LEU A 147 -17.78 10.15 8.70
C LEU A 147 -17.10 10.70 7.44
N VAL A 148 -17.62 11.82 6.94
CA VAL A 148 -17.12 12.52 5.77
C VAL A 148 -16.40 13.79 6.20
N CYS A 149 -15.47 14.25 5.37
CA CYS A 149 -14.84 15.54 5.57
C CYS A 149 -15.88 16.67 5.43
N ASP A 150 -16.06 17.50 6.46
CA ASP A 150 -16.98 18.66 6.43
C ASP A 150 -16.39 19.93 5.79
N GLY A 151 -15.07 19.90 5.53
CA GLY A 151 -14.31 20.99 4.99
C GLY A 151 -13.73 20.70 3.61
N GLY A 152 -12.92 21.62 3.10
CA GLY A 152 -12.15 21.38 1.89
C GLY A 152 -11.14 20.24 2.08
N VAL A 153 -10.93 19.46 1.02
CA VAL A 153 -9.78 18.58 0.91
C VAL A 153 -8.59 19.42 0.45
N THR A 154 -7.50 19.39 1.21
CA THR A 154 -6.23 20.01 0.80
C THR A 154 -5.20 18.95 0.50
N VAL A 155 -4.36 19.23 -0.49
CA VAL A 155 -3.16 18.44 -0.73
C VAL A 155 -2.01 19.09 0.02
N LYS A 156 -1.37 18.33 0.91
CA LYS A 156 -0.14 18.74 1.60
C LYS A 156 0.98 17.83 1.15
N THR A 157 2.17 18.37 0.99
CA THR A 157 3.36 17.55 0.76
C THR A 157 3.82 16.94 2.08
N THR A 158 4.01 15.62 2.09
CA THR A 158 4.51 14.86 3.23
C THR A 158 5.77 14.11 2.85
N GLU A 159 6.69 13.99 3.80
CA GLU A 159 7.91 13.22 3.63
C GLU A 159 7.64 11.74 3.86
N HIS A 160 8.05 10.91 2.90
CA HIS A 160 8.00 9.46 2.97
C HIS A 160 9.40 8.91 3.02
N PHE A 161 9.60 7.90 3.87
CA PHE A 161 10.91 7.31 4.10
C PHE A 161 11.01 5.95 3.43
N GLY A 162 12.12 5.75 2.73
CA GLY A 162 12.48 4.52 2.05
C GLY A 162 13.91 4.11 2.34
N VAL A 163 14.22 2.88 1.99
CA VAL A 163 15.52 2.26 2.22
C VAL A 163 15.99 1.60 0.94
N ILE A 164 17.24 1.84 0.58
CA ILE A 164 17.97 1.09 -0.45
C ILE A 164 18.61 -0.13 0.22
N GLY A 165 18.52 -1.31 -0.38
CA GLY A 165 19.16 -2.54 0.13
C GLY A 165 20.67 -2.40 0.29
N GLU A 166 21.30 -3.22 1.14
CA GLU A 166 22.77 -3.23 1.34
C GLU A 166 23.55 -3.48 0.04
N ALA A 167 22.98 -4.26 -0.87
CA ALA A 167 23.55 -4.49 -2.18
C ALA A 167 23.49 -3.25 -3.09
N GLY A 168 22.60 -2.29 -2.79
CA GLY A 168 22.33 -1.11 -3.61
C GLY A 168 21.54 -1.40 -4.89
N GLU A 169 20.99 -2.60 -5.02
CA GLU A 169 20.31 -3.05 -6.24
C GLU A 169 18.80 -2.88 -6.18
N THR A 170 18.25 -2.62 -4.99
CA THR A 170 16.80 -2.48 -4.79
C THR A 170 16.48 -1.38 -3.81
N PHE A 171 15.27 -0.84 -3.87
CA PHE A 171 14.71 0.00 -2.82
C PHE A 171 13.32 -0.45 -2.40
N ARG A 172 12.94 -0.03 -1.19
CA ARG A 172 11.57 -0.07 -0.67
C ARG A 172 11.21 1.26 -0.04
N LEU A 173 10.12 1.86 -0.48
CA LEU A 173 9.57 3.10 0.05
C LEU A 173 8.21 2.84 0.67
N TYR A 174 8.01 3.36 1.88
CA TYR A 174 6.70 3.31 2.52
C TYR A 174 5.85 4.54 2.12
N LEU A 175 4.83 4.32 1.30
CA LEU A 175 3.94 5.36 0.80
C LEU A 175 2.85 5.73 1.82
N GLY A 176 2.71 4.93 2.87
CA GLY A 176 1.79 5.18 3.97
C GLY A 176 1.02 3.93 4.36
N GLY A 177 0.36 4.02 5.51
CA GLY A 177 -0.60 3.04 5.95
C GLY A 177 -1.68 3.74 6.76
N GLY A 178 -2.89 3.22 6.65
CA GLY A 178 -4.06 3.83 7.24
C GLY A 178 -4.95 2.79 7.86
N ILE A 179 -5.77 3.24 8.79
CA ILE A 179 -6.94 2.48 9.23
C ILE A 179 -8.13 3.02 8.44
N VAL A 180 -8.65 2.24 7.50
CA VAL A 180 -9.93 2.54 6.86
C VAL A 180 -11.01 1.84 7.67
N THR A 181 -11.96 2.58 8.24
CA THR A 181 -13.08 2.01 9.01
C THR A 181 -14.35 2.17 8.19
N ASN A 182 -15.13 1.10 7.99
CA ASN A 182 -16.46 1.17 7.39
C ASN A 182 -17.59 1.33 8.44
N GLY A 183 -17.29 2.07 9.52
CA GLY A 183 -18.34 2.68 10.36
C GLY A 183 -18.89 1.83 11.48
N ILE A 184 -18.87 0.49 11.41
CA ILE A 184 -19.28 -0.37 12.55
C ILE A 184 -18.41 -1.62 12.62
N ASN A 185 -17.46 -1.62 13.57
CA ASN A 185 -16.73 -2.79 14.10
C ASN A 185 -15.58 -3.44 13.31
N CYS A 186 -15.05 -2.88 12.21
CA CYS A 186 -13.70 -3.30 11.81
C CYS A 186 -12.80 -2.19 11.27
N ALA A 187 -11.52 -2.36 11.59
CA ALA A 187 -10.40 -1.52 11.21
C ALA A 187 -9.66 -2.26 10.10
N MET A 188 -9.64 -1.69 8.90
CA MET A 188 -8.85 -2.21 7.79
C MET A 188 -7.44 -1.65 7.92
N LEU A 189 -6.46 -2.51 8.19
CA LEU A 189 -5.05 -2.11 8.11
C LEU A 189 -4.67 -2.09 6.64
N GLY A 190 -4.56 -0.88 6.10
CA GLY A 190 -4.01 -0.60 4.79
C GLY A 190 -2.51 -0.31 4.89
N TYR A 191 -1.72 -0.86 3.97
CA TYR A 191 -0.34 -0.45 3.75
C TYR A 191 -0.12 -0.20 2.26
N SER A 192 0.77 0.73 1.96
CA SER A 192 1.18 1.05 0.60
C SER A 192 2.70 1.15 0.54
N VAL A 193 3.30 0.47 -0.43
CA VAL A 193 4.74 0.44 -0.66
C VAL A 193 5.06 0.57 -2.13
N ALA A 194 6.17 1.23 -2.46
CA ALA A 194 6.80 1.17 -3.77
C ALA A 194 8.15 0.46 -3.64
N ASP A 195 8.36 -0.57 -4.44
CA ASP A 195 9.61 -1.32 -4.52
C ASP A 195 10.11 -1.30 -5.96
N ALA A 196 11.42 -1.25 -6.20
CA ALA A 196 11.98 -1.51 -7.54
C ALA A 196 13.43 -1.98 -7.45
N GLN A 197 13.93 -2.50 -8.57
CA GLN A 197 15.36 -2.63 -8.83
C GLN A 197 15.93 -1.28 -9.28
N LEU A 198 17.18 -1.02 -8.95
CA LEU A 198 17.92 0.17 -9.34
C LEU A 198 18.90 -0.18 -10.47
N ASP A 199 18.73 0.47 -11.61
CA ASP A 199 19.65 0.36 -12.74
C ASP A 199 20.80 1.35 -12.52
N ASN A 200 21.92 0.81 -12.05
CA ASN A 200 23.07 1.60 -11.59
C ASN A 200 24.18 1.69 -12.64
N VAL A 201 24.89 2.81 -12.62
CA VAL A 201 26.15 3.05 -13.34
C VAL A 201 27.26 3.41 -12.35
N GLY A 202 28.52 3.32 -12.80
CA GLY A 202 29.70 3.60 -11.98
C GLY A 202 30.06 2.47 -11.02
N ASP A 203 31.07 2.73 -10.18
CA ASP A 203 31.63 1.78 -9.23
C ASP A 203 31.17 2.05 -7.79
N LYS A 204 30.81 0.99 -7.06
CA LYS A 204 30.35 1.07 -5.66
C LYS A 204 31.33 1.87 -4.79
N GLY A 205 30.82 2.98 -4.24
CA GLY A 205 31.58 3.86 -3.33
C GLY A 205 32.43 4.93 -3.99
N VAL A 206 32.37 5.08 -5.32
CA VAL A 206 33.09 6.12 -6.07
C VAL A 206 32.11 7.04 -6.80
N ASP A 207 31.59 6.58 -7.94
CA ASP A 207 30.66 7.28 -8.83
C ASP A 207 29.39 6.46 -9.05
N TRP A 208 28.99 5.71 -8.02
CA TRP A 208 27.82 4.83 -8.06
C TRP A 208 26.53 5.63 -8.07
N GLU A 209 25.79 5.56 -9.16
CA GLU A 209 24.58 6.34 -9.40
C GLU A 209 23.48 5.46 -9.97
N ALA A 210 22.25 5.61 -9.45
CA ALA A 210 21.08 5.01 -10.05
C ALA A 210 20.55 5.92 -11.17
N THR A 211 20.38 5.37 -12.36
CA THR A 211 19.87 6.08 -13.55
C THR A 211 18.48 5.60 -13.99
N GLY A 212 18.11 4.39 -13.59
CA GLY A 212 16.83 3.77 -13.92
C GLY A 212 16.24 3.01 -12.74
N MET A 213 14.94 2.75 -12.83
CA MET A 213 14.22 1.81 -11.99
C MET A 213 13.56 0.76 -12.89
N SER A 214 13.80 -0.50 -12.57
CA SER A 214 13.25 -1.64 -13.29
C SER A 214 12.52 -2.59 -12.36
N ALA A 215 11.60 -3.39 -12.91
CA ALA A 215 10.74 -4.29 -12.13
C ALA A 215 10.06 -3.60 -10.93
N GLY A 216 9.67 -2.34 -11.12
CA GLY A 216 9.00 -1.56 -10.09
C GLY A 216 7.62 -2.12 -9.80
N LEU A 217 7.23 -2.11 -8.54
CA LEU A 217 5.92 -2.56 -8.08
C LEU A 217 5.40 -1.60 -7.01
N VAL A 218 4.24 -0.99 -7.28
CA VAL A 218 3.46 -0.35 -6.22
C VAL A 218 2.47 -1.37 -5.70
N THR A 219 2.52 -1.64 -4.40
CA THR A 219 1.60 -2.56 -3.72
C THR A 219 0.76 -1.80 -2.73
N ILE A 220 -0.56 -1.93 -2.83
CA ILE A 220 -1.51 -1.50 -1.81
C ILE A 220 -2.18 -2.75 -1.25
N GLY A 221 -1.93 -3.04 0.02
CA GLY A 221 -2.50 -4.19 0.71
C GLY A 221 -3.49 -3.75 1.77
N TYR A 222 -4.57 -4.51 1.88
CA TYR A 222 -5.59 -4.35 2.90
C TYR A 222 -5.83 -5.68 3.58
N SER A 223 -6.16 -5.63 4.87
CA SER A 223 -6.50 -6.81 5.67
C SER A 223 -7.73 -6.54 6.54
N GLY A 224 -8.58 -7.56 6.67
CA GLY A 224 -9.73 -7.55 7.59
C GLY A 224 -11.09 -7.78 6.92
N ALA A 225 -12.09 -8.09 7.75
CA ALA A 225 -13.45 -8.44 7.31
C ALA A 225 -14.18 -7.33 6.53
N CYS A 226 -13.74 -6.07 6.64
CA CYS A 226 -14.35 -4.92 5.96
C CYS A 226 -14.18 -4.92 4.44
N LEU A 227 -13.32 -5.78 3.90
CA LEU A 227 -13.03 -5.83 2.46
C LEU A 227 -14.21 -6.29 1.62
N PHE A 228 -15.24 -6.87 2.25
CA PHE A 228 -16.36 -7.51 1.57
C PHE A 228 -17.63 -6.71 1.80
N ALA A 229 -18.17 -6.14 0.73
CA ALA A 229 -19.48 -5.50 0.75
C ALA A 229 -20.58 -6.58 0.86
N GLY A 230 -21.32 -6.62 1.97
CA GLY A 230 -22.50 -7.48 2.14
C GLY A 230 -22.80 -7.86 3.59
N GLN A 231 -24.02 -8.34 3.86
CA GLN A 231 -24.31 -9.00 5.14
C GLN A 231 -23.47 -10.27 5.22
N VAL A 232 -22.43 -10.22 6.06
CA VAL A 232 -21.72 -11.43 6.47
C VAL A 232 -22.67 -12.23 7.33
N ASP A 233 -23.17 -13.36 6.81
CA ASP A 233 -23.95 -14.28 7.62
C ASP A 233 -23.06 -14.85 8.75
N GLY A 234 -23.67 -15.11 9.91
CA GLY A 234 -22.95 -15.45 11.15
C GLY A 234 -22.06 -16.71 11.07
N THR A 235 -22.08 -17.44 9.95
CA THR A 235 -21.21 -18.59 9.68
C THR A 235 -19.88 -18.22 9.03
N ASN A 236 -19.78 -17.09 8.31
CA ASN A 236 -18.60 -16.74 7.50
C ASN A 236 -17.73 -15.60 8.10
N GLN A 237 -18.18 -15.02 9.22
CA GLN A 237 -17.50 -13.90 9.90
C GLN A 237 -16.03 -14.22 10.25
N ALA A 238 -15.75 -15.42 10.75
CA ALA A 238 -14.38 -15.78 11.15
C ALA A 238 -13.42 -15.90 9.96
N VAL A 239 -13.90 -16.32 8.78
CA VAL A 239 -13.07 -16.53 7.60
C VAL A 239 -12.75 -15.20 6.92
N LEU A 240 -13.72 -14.27 6.85
CA LEU A 240 -13.51 -12.95 6.27
C LEU A 240 -12.66 -12.04 7.17
N VAL A 241 -12.64 -12.25 8.50
CA VAL A 241 -11.75 -11.51 9.41
C VAL A 241 -10.27 -11.71 9.06
N GLY A 242 -9.89 -12.85 8.51
CA GLY A 242 -8.51 -13.15 8.08
C GLY A 242 -8.26 -12.92 6.59
N ALA A 243 -9.18 -12.29 5.87
CA ALA A 243 -9.02 -12.08 4.44
C ALA A 243 -8.08 -10.91 4.13
N GLU A 244 -7.34 -11.06 3.04
CA GLU A 244 -6.40 -10.06 2.53
C GLU A 244 -6.78 -9.70 1.10
N LEU A 245 -6.62 -8.43 0.75
CA LEU A 245 -6.77 -7.92 -0.60
C LEU A 245 -5.53 -7.12 -0.94
N LYS A 246 -4.89 -7.43 -2.06
CA LYS A 246 -3.68 -6.76 -2.53
C LYS A 246 -3.93 -6.26 -3.95
N PHE A 247 -3.68 -4.99 -4.18
CA PHE A 247 -3.61 -4.38 -5.49
C PHE A 247 -2.14 -4.11 -5.83
N THR A 248 -1.76 -4.40 -7.05
CA THR A 248 -0.41 -4.17 -7.54
C THR A 248 -0.42 -3.58 -8.93
N THR A 249 0.43 -2.60 -9.19
CA THR A 249 0.73 -2.14 -10.55
C THR A 249 2.24 -2.08 -10.73
N GLY A 250 2.72 -2.51 -11.89
CA GLY A 250 4.12 -2.39 -12.23
C GLY A 250 4.48 -0.96 -12.64
N PHE A 251 5.75 -0.62 -12.49
CA PHE A 251 6.28 0.64 -13.00
C PHE A 251 7.75 0.52 -13.42
N THR A 252 8.19 1.45 -14.26
CA THR A 252 9.59 1.77 -14.51
C THR A 252 9.87 3.22 -14.18
N GLY A 253 11.14 3.55 -13.96
CA GLY A 253 11.56 4.91 -13.63
C GLY A 253 12.79 5.34 -14.41
N GLU A 254 12.82 6.60 -14.83
CA GLU A 254 13.98 7.21 -15.47
C GLU A 254 14.37 8.50 -14.73
N LYS A 255 15.65 8.65 -14.43
CA LYS A 255 16.21 9.85 -13.80
C LYS A 255 16.35 10.98 -14.83
N GLN A 256 15.95 12.21 -14.46
CA GLN A 256 16.09 13.42 -15.28
C GLN A 256 17.46 14.08 -15.18
#